data_AF-A0A2W6U0X6-F1
#
_entry.id   AF-A0A2W6U0X6-F1
#
_cell.length_a   1.000
_cell.length_b   1.000
_cell.length_c   1.000
_cell.angle_alpha   90.00
_cell.angle_beta   90.00
_cell.angle_gamma   90.00
#
_symmetry.space_group_name_H-M   'P 1'
#
loop_
_entity.id
_entity.type
_entity.pdbx_description
1 polymer ?
#
loop_
_entity_poly.entity_id
_entity_poly.type
_entity_poly.pdbx_seq_one_letter_code
_entity_poly.pdbx_strand_id
1 'polypeptide(L)' 'IRDQYKHFIVDEAKMALTNNGVFSHCLPLRRNVKATDGVMDSPQCIAINEAENRLHVQKAIMAAVIGK' A
#
# COMPACT_ATOMS: atom_id res chain seq x y z
N ILE A 1 0.49 17.77 16.43
CA ILE A 1 -0.29 17.01 15.41
C ILE A 1 0.24 15.58 15.25
N ARG A 2 1.45 15.34 14.72
CA ARG A 2 1.91 13.97 14.40
C ARG A 2 1.96 13.01 15.61
N ASP A 3 2.35 13.50 16.79
CA ASP A 3 2.46 12.68 18.00
C ASP A 3 1.10 12.28 18.58
N GLN A 4 0.08 13.13 18.44
CA GLN A 4 -1.27 12.86 18.96
C GLN A 4 -1.96 11.71 18.20
N TYR A 5 -1.63 11.53 16.91
CA TYR A 5 -2.31 10.58 16.03
C TYR A 5 -1.41 9.42 15.57
N LYS A 6 -0.35 9.10 16.31
CA LYS A 6 0.52 7.93 15.99
C LYS A 6 -0.26 6.61 15.93
N HIS A 7 -1.34 6.50 16.70
CA HIS A 7 -2.20 5.32 16.76
C HIS A 7 -2.96 5.02 15.46
N PHE A 8 -2.94 5.94 14.48
CA PHE A 8 -3.48 5.70 13.13
C PHE A 8 -2.57 4.82 12.25
N ILE A 9 -1.37 4.45 12.74
CA ILE A 9 -0.57 3.42 12.09
C ILE A 9 -1.43 2.18 11.80
N VAL A 10 -1.28 1.63 10.60
CA VAL A 10 -1.94 0.36 10.24
C VAL A 10 -1.16 -0.78 10.86
N ASP A 11 -1.77 -1.44 11.83
CA ASP A 11 -1.22 -2.60 12.54
C ASP A 11 -2.13 -3.82 12.37
N GLU A 12 -1.65 -4.95 12.86
CA GLU A 12 -2.29 -6.25 12.76
C GLU A 12 -3.67 -6.26 13.43
N ALA A 13 -3.81 -5.52 14.55
CA ALA A 13 -5.08 -5.39 15.26
C ALA A 13 -6.14 -4.70 14.40
N LYS A 14 -5.78 -3.62 13.69
CA LYS A 14 -6.70 -2.95 12.76
C LYS A 14 -6.98 -3.80 11.53
N MET A 15 -5.98 -4.49 10.99
CA MET A 15 -6.17 -5.40 9.87
C MET A 15 -7.10 -6.58 10.22
N ALA A 16 -7.07 -7.06 11.46
CA ALA A 16 -7.98 -8.12 11.95
C ALA A 16 -9.46 -7.70 12.00
N LEU A 17 -9.76 -6.39 12.01
CA LEU A 17 -11.13 -5.88 11.94
C LEU A 17 -11.70 -5.90 10.51
N THR A 18 -10.85 -6.11 9.51
CA THR A 18 -11.26 -6.17 8.11
C THR A 18 -11.86 -7.53 7.77
N ASN A 19 -12.66 -7.60 6.70
CA ASN A 19 -13.14 -8.87 6.17
C ASN A 19 -12.06 -9.55 5.32
N ASN A 20 -10.97 -10.00 5.96
CA ASN A 20 -9.77 -10.53 5.29
C ASN A 20 -9.26 -9.60 4.17
N GLY A 21 -9.19 -8.30 4.46
CA GLY A 21 -8.81 -7.29 3.49
C GLY A 21 -7.33 -7.35 3.13
N VAL A 22 -7.00 -6.92 1.92
CA VAL A 22 -5.60 -6.69 1.50
C VAL A 22 -5.12 -5.33 1.95
N PHE A 23 -3.83 -5.22 2.27
CA PHE A 23 -3.16 -3.97 2.58
C PHE A 23 -2.29 -3.52 1.40
N SER A 24 -2.26 -2.22 1.13
CA SER A 24 -1.33 -1.65 0.14
C SER A 24 -0.94 -0.21 0.49
N HIS A 25 0.12 0.28 -0.15
CA HIS A 25 0.61 1.65 -0.04
C HIS A 25 1.48 2.01 -1.26
N CYS A 26 1.37 3.24 -1.76
CA CYS A 26 2.01 3.69 -3.02
C CYS A 26 3.55 3.79 -3.00
N LEU A 27 4.15 3.79 -1.81
CA LEU A 27 5.59 3.92 -1.52
C LEU A 27 6.18 5.33 -1.81
N PRO A 28 7.32 5.71 -1.19
CA PRO A 28 8.03 5.01 -0.13
C PRO A 28 7.25 5.04 1.20
N LEU A 29 7.18 3.89 1.88
CA LEU A 29 6.53 3.76 3.19
C LEU A 29 7.58 3.81 4.31
N ARG A 30 7.31 4.59 5.36
CA ARG A 30 8.09 4.55 6.61
C ARG A 30 7.54 3.44 7.51
N ARG A 31 8.28 2.32 7.60
CA ARG A 31 7.97 1.18 8.48
C ARG A 31 7.91 1.63 9.93
N ASN A 32 7.00 1.02 10.70
CA ASN A 32 6.71 1.33 12.11
C ASN A 32 6.29 2.79 12.37
N VAL A 33 5.86 3.49 11.31
CA VAL A 33 5.28 4.84 11.38
C VAL A 33 3.96 4.89 10.63
N LYS A 34 3.88 4.27 9.45
CA LYS A 34 2.67 4.24 8.61
C LYS A 34 1.98 2.87 8.63
N ALA A 35 2.77 1.81 8.59
CA ALA A 35 2.34 0.44 8.84
C ALA A 35 3.41 -0.30 9.65
N THR A 36 3.01 -1.30 10.43
CA THR A 36 3.95 -2.19 11.13
C THR A 36 4.67 -3.12 10.15
N ASP A 37 5.81 -3.66 10.57
CA ASP A 37 6.52 -4.67 9.78
C ASP A 37 5.65 -5.91 9.55
N GLY A 38 4.90 -6.35 10.56
CA GLY A 38 3.99 -7.49 10.43
C GLY A 38 2.89 -7.29 9.37
N VAL A 39 2.36 -6.07 9.22
CA VAL A 39 1.42 -5.76 8.13
C VAL A 39 2.14 -5.72 6.78
N MET A 40 3.30 -5.06 6.68
CA MET A 40 4.05 -4.91 5.43
C MET A 40 4.55 -6.23 4.86
N ASP A 41 4.91 -7.18 5.72
CA ASP A 41 5.47 -8.49 5.33
C ASP A 41 4.41 -9.61 5.38
N SER A 42 3.14 -9.27 5.65
CA SER A 42 2.01 -10.20 5.63
C SER A 42 1.67 -10.68 4.22
N PRO A 43 1.07 -11.89 4.06
CA PRO A 43 0.57 -12.34 2.77
C PRO A 43 -0.59 -11.49 2.23
N GLN A 44 -1.23 -10.67 3.06
CA GLN A 44 -2.26 -9.71 2.65
C GLN A 44 -1.67 -8.41 2.08
N CYS A 45 -0.36 -8.16 2.21
CA CYS A 45 0.27 -6.98 1.66
C CYS A 45 0.57 -7.14 0.17
N ILE A 46 -0.04 -6.29 -0.65
CA ILE A 46 0.13 -6.27 -2.11
C ILE A 46 0.91 -5.04 -2.60
N ALA A 47 1.60 -4.31 -1.71
CA ALA A 47 2.28 -3.06 -2.05
C ALA A 47 3.35 -3.23 -3.15
N ILE A 48 3.99 -4.41 -3.24
CA ILE A 48 4.95 -4.73 -4.30
C ILE A 48 4.23 -4.98 -5.63
N ASN A 49 3.11 -5.70 -5.64
CA ASN A 49 2.29 -5.88 -6.84
C ASN A 49 1.71 -4.54 -7.33
N GLU A 50 1.27 -3.65 -6.42
CA GLU A 50 0.85 -2.29 -6.77
C GLU A 50 2.00 -1.51 -7.43
N ALA A 51 3.21 -1.59 -6.85
CA ALA A 51 4.38 -0.93 -7.41
C ALA A 51 4.75 -1.47 -8.80
N GLU A 52 4.70 -2.78 -9.02
CA GLU A 52 4.92 -3.40 -10.33
C GLU A 52 3.86 -2.95 -11.35
N ASN A 53 2.59 -2.91 -10.94
CA ASN A 53 1.48 -2.49 -11.80
C ASN A 53 1.61 -1.06 -12.34
N ARG A 54 2.44 -0.20 -11.71
CA ARG A 54 2.80 1.12 -12.27
C ARG A 54 3.35 1.00 -13.68
N LEU A 55 4.20 0.01 -13.97
CA LEU A 55 4.76 -0.21 -15.30
C LEU A 55 3.66 -0.50 -16.32
N HIS A 56 2.77 -1.43 -15.99
CA HIS A 56 1.71 -1.87 -16.89
C HIS A 56 0.70 -0.76 -17.16
N VAL A 57 0.26 -0.06 -16.12
CA VAL A 57 -0.67 1.08 -16.25
C VAL A 57 -0.04 2.19 -17.07
N GLN A 58 1.22 2.54 -16.84
CA GLN A 58 1.88 3.60 -17.60
C GLN A 58 2.06 3.23 -19.08
N LYS A 59 2.40 1.97 -19.41
CA LYS A 59 2.42 1.47 -20.79
C LYS A 59 1.05 1.61 -21.46
N ALA A 60 -0.03 1.22 -20.77
CA ALA A 60 -1.38 1.33 -21.29
C ALA A 60 -1.78 2.79 -21.53
N ILE A 61 -1.43 3.70 -20.60
CA ILE A 61 -1.67 5.14 -20.76
C ILE A 61 -0.93 5.66 -22.00
N MET A 62 0.37 5.37 -22.14
CA MET A 62 1.15 5.80 -23.31
C MET A 62 0.53 5.31 -24.63
N ALA A 63 0.12 4.05 -24.71
CA ALA A 63 -0.55 3.52 -25.89
C ALA A 63 -1.87 4.26 -26.20
N ALA A 64 -2.66 4.57 -25.17
CA ALA A 64 -3.97 5.22 -25.32
C ALA A 64 -3.88 6.72 -25.68
N VAL A 65 -2.79 7.40 -25.33
CA VAL A 65 -2.63 8.86 -25.56
C VAL A 65 -1.72 9.22 -26.73
N ILE A 66 -0.72 8.38 -27.07
CA ILE A 66 0.18 8.60 -28.20
C ILE A 66 -0.42 8.05 -29.51
N GLY A 67 -1.20 6.97 -29.44
CA GLY A 67 -1.85 6.35 -30.61
C GLY A 67 -3.15 7.02 -31.06
N LYS A 68 -3.39 8.27 -30.66
CA LYS A 68 -4.49 9.11 -31.15
C LYS A 68 -4.00 10.07 -32.22
#